data_AF-A0A7K9T862-F1
#
_entry.id   AF-A0A7K9T862-F1
#
_cell.length_a   1.000
_cell.length_b   1.000
_cell.length_c   1.000
_cell.angle_alpha   90.00
_cell.angle_beta   90.00
_cell.angle_gamma   90.00
#
_symmetry.space_group_name_H-M   'P 1'
#
loop_
_entity.id
_entity.type
_entity.pdbx_description
1 polymer ?
#
loop_
_entity_poly.entity_id
_entity_poly.type
_entity_poly.pdbx_seq_one_letter_code
_entity_poly.pdbx_strand_id
1 'polypeptide(L)'
;GARGLYRRILLLHRALPAALRALGDRYVKEEFRKHKAVGPAEAQRFLREWEATLIQQQIKEDKQNLREKTVYGIQLTEEKLNDFREEQIGQLKELMDEATKPKPKSIISKGLEHKT
;
A
#
# COMPACT_ATOMS: atom_id res chain seq x y z
N GLY A 1 13.09 -5.35 -17.78
CA GLY A 1 13.16 -3.91 -18.12
C GLY A 1 11.97 -3.14 -17.56
N ALA A 2 12.09 -1.82 -17.42
CA ALA A 2 11.13 -0.96 -16.68
C ALA A 2 9.66 -1.10 -17.09
N ARG A 3 9.36 -1.12 -18.39
CA ARG A 3 7.97 -1.28 -18.90
C ARG A 3 7.32 -2.61 -18.50
N GLY A 4 8.12 -3.68 -18.40
CA GLY A 4 7.65 -4.99 -17.95
C GLY A 4 7.30 -4.98 -16.46
N LEU A 5 8.20 -4.40 -15.65
CA LEU A 5 8.02 -4.28 -14.21
C LEU A 5 6.80 -3.41 -13.87
N TYR A 6 6.67 -2.25 -14.52
CA TYR A 6 5.52 -1.36 -14.37
C TYR A 6 4.19 -2.08 -14.61
N ARG A 7 4.07 -2.82 -15.72
CA ARG A 7 2.85 -3.59 -16.05
C ARG A 7 2.59 -4.69 -15.02
N ARG A 8 3.63 -5.40 -14.58
CA ARG A 8 3.52 -6.47 -13.57
C ARG A 8 2.98 -5.92 -12.25
N ILE A 9 3.51 -4.80 -11.77
CA ILE A 9 3.05 -4.16 -10.52
C ILE A 9 1.57 -3.79 -10.62
N LEU A 10 1.16 -3.10 -11.69
CA LEU A 10 -0.25 -2.72 -11.87
C LEU A 10 -1.20 -3.91 -12.00
N LEU A 11 -0.74 -5.04 -12.56
CA LEU A 11 -1.52 -6.28 -12.59
C LEU A 11 -1.69 -6.86 -11.19
N LEU A 12 -0.65 -6.85 -10.36
CA LEU A 12 -0.71 -7.34 -8.99
C LEU A 12 -1.65 -6.50 -8.13
N HIS A 13 -1.61 -5.18 -8.29
CA HIS A 13 -2.51 -4.27 -7.57
C HIS A 13 -4.00 -4.55 -7.82
N ARG A 14 -4.37 -5.23 -8.92
CA ARG A 14 -5.76 -5.63 -9.16
C ARG A 14 -6.31 -6.61 -8.12
N ALA A 15 -5.43 -7.32 -7.41
CA ALA A 15 -5.81 -8.22 -6.32
C ALA A 15 -5.92 -7.51 -4.97
N LEU A 16 -5.49 -6.24 -4.85
CA LEU A 16 -5.59 -5.49 -3.61
C LEU A 16 -7.01 -4.92 -3.40
N PRO A 17 -7.42 -4.69 -2.14
CA PRO A 17 -8.61 -3.91 -1.82
C PRO A 17 -8.64 -2.56 -2.55
N ALA A 18 -9.82 -2.10 -2.95
CA ALA A 18 -9.99 -0.95 -3.85
C ALA A 18 -9.21 0.31 -3.42
N ALA A 19 -9.25 0.64 -2.12
CA ALA A 19 -8.53 1.79 -1.58
C ALA A 19 -7.00 1.64 -1.68
N LEU A 20 -6.47 0.46 -1.34
CA LEU A 20 -5.04 0.16 -1.43
C LEU A 20 -4.56 0.13 -2.87
N ARG A 21 -5.36 -0.44 -3.78
CA ARG A 21 -5.09 -0.41 -5.22
C ARG A 21 -4.98 1.02 -5.74
N ALA A 22 -5.96 1.87 -5.42
CA ALA A 22 -5.98 3.26 -5.90
C ALA A 22 -4.75 4.05 -5.41
N LEU A 23 -4.41 3.88 -4.12
CA LEU A 23 -3.22 4.50 -3.53
C LEU A 23 -1.94 4.01 -4.20
N GLY A 24 -1.77 2.69 -4.34
CA GLY A 24 -0.60 2.07 -4.95
C GLY A 24 -0.43 2.42 -6.44
N ASP A 25 -1.52 2.38 -7.22
CA ASP A 25 -1.48 2.71 -8.65
C ASP A 25 -1.02 4.15 -8.89
N ARG A 26 -1.46 5.09 -8.05
CA ARG A 26 -1.02 6.49 -8.13
C ARG A 26 0.47 6.61 -7.81
N TYR A 27 0.92 6.00 -6.71
CA TYR A 27 2.31 6.04 -6.30
C TYR A 27 3.26 5.44 -7.36
N VAL A 28 2.95 4.26 -7.87
CA VAL A 28 3.74 3.59 -8.93
C VAL A 28 3.87 4.46 -10.17
N LYS A 29 2.78 5.10 -10.60
CA LYS A 29 2.78 5.99 -11.78
C LYS A 29 3.71 7.17 -11.57
N GLU A 30 3.65 7.80 -10.40
CA GLU A 30 4.49 8.95 -10.08
C GLU A 30 5.97 8.57 -10.01
N GLU A 31 6.30 7.47 -9.34
CA GLU A 31 7.68 7.03 -9.16
C GLU A 31 8.33 6.61 -10.48
N PHE A 32 7.65 5.83 -11.33
CA PHE A 32 8.16 5.49 -12.66
C PHE A 32 8.29 6.70 -13.57
N ARG A 33 7.45 7.74 -13.39
CA ARG A 33 7.57 9.00 -14.14
C ARG A 33 8.80 9.79 -13.71
N LYS A 34 9.06 9.91 -12.40
CA LYS A 34 10.24 10.58 -11.85
C LYS A 34 11.54 9.91 -12.28
N HIS A 35 11.54 8.58 -12.38
CA HIS A 35 12.72 7.78 -12.74
C HIS A 35 12.90 7.54 -14.26
N LYS A 36 12.18 8.25 -15.12
CA LYS A 36 12.25 8.04 -16.58
C LYS A 36 13.59 8.44 -17.20
N ALA A 37 14.29 9.41 -16.60
CA ALA A 37 15.49 10.04 -17.15
C ALA A 37 16.77 9.82 -16.31
N VAL A 38 16.74 8.89 -15.35
CA VAL A 38 17.89 8.59 -14.50
C VAL A 38 18.97 7.80 -15.25
N GLY A 39 20.21 7.83 -14.74
CA GLY A 39 21.32 7.13 -15.36
C GLY A 39 21.16 5.60 -15.33
N PRO A 40 21.90 4.83 -16.16
CA PRO A 40 21.75 3.37 -16.25
C PRO A 40 21.96 2.64 -14.92
N ALA A 41 22.92 3.07 -14.10
CA ALA A 41 23.20 2.47 -12.79
C ALA A 41 22.05 2.68 -11.79
N GLU A 42 21.52 3.91 -11.74
CA GLU A 42 20.38 4.27 -10.91
C GLU A 42 19.11 3.56 -11.37
N ALA A 43 18.89 3.47 -12.69
CA ALA A 43 17.79 2.70 -13.27
C ALA A 43 17.89 1.23 -12.88
N GLN A 44 19.09 0.64 -12.90
CA GLN A 44 19.28 -0.76 -12.50
C GLN A 44 18.99 -0.96 -11.01
N ARG A 45 19.44 -0.05 -10.14
CA ARG A 45 19.12 -0.08 -8.71
C ARG A 45 17.60 0.05 -8.49
N PHE A 46 16.96 1.02 -9.13
CA PHE A 46 15.52 1.21 -9.11
C PHE A 46 14.78 -0.08 -9.49
N LEU A 47 15.17 -0.75 -10.59
CA LEU A 47 14.51 -1.99 -11.02
C LEU A 47 14.66 -3.14 -10.02
N ARG A 48 15.79 -3.22 -9.30
CA ARG A 48 16.00 -4.24 -8.26
C ARG A 48 15.13 -3.98 -7.03
N GLU A 49 15.14 -2.76 -6.51
CA GLU A 49 14.34 -2.39 -5.33
C GLU A 49 12.83 -2.54 -5.58
N TRP A 50 12.40 -2.32 -6.83
CA TRP A 50 10.99 -2.43 -7.21
C TRP A 50 10.57 -3.82 -7.66
N GLU A 51 11.42 -4.83 -7.51
CA GLU A 51 11.02 -6.19 -7.81
C GLU A 51 9.83 -6.59 -6.91
N ALA A 52 8.67 -6.80 -7.53
CA ALA A 52 7.38 -6.90 -6.83
C ALA A 52 7.17 -8.22 -6.06
N THR A 53 8.23 -8.82 -5.50
CA THR A 53 8.23 -10.12 -4.82
C THR A 53 7.35 -10.10 -3.58
N LEU A 54 7.42 -9.05 -2.77
CA LEU A 54 6.64 -8.89 -1.54
C LEU A 54 5.13 -8.82 -1.81
N ILE A 55 4.69 -7.99 -2.77
CA ILE A 55 3.26 -7.88 -3.12
C ILE A 55 2.74 -9.21 -3.67
N GLN A 56 3.55 -9.92 -4.47
CA GLN A 56 3.19 -11.24 -4.98
C GLN A 56 3.02 -12.26 -3.87
N GLN A 57 3.90 -12.25 -2.88
CA GLN A 57 3.81 -13.15 -1.74
C GLN A 57 2.53 -12.88 -0.95
N GLN A 58 2.24 -11.62 -0.61
CA GLN A 58 1.06 -11.28 0.18
C GLN A 58 -0.26 -11.66 -0.52
N ILE A 59 -0.33 -11.46 -1.84
CA ILE A 59 -1.51 -11.86 -2.64
C ILE A 59 -1.66 -13.39 -2.67
N LYS A 60 -0.55 -14.15 -2.66
CA LYS A 60 -0.61 -15.61 -2.59
C LYS A 60 -1.12 -16.08 -1.23
N GLU A 61 -0.62 -15.48 -0.15
CA GLU A 61 -1.05 -15.77 1.23
C GLU A 61 -2.53 -15.44 1.45
N ASP A 62 -3.01 -14.29 0.95
CA ASP A 62 -4.42 -13.89 0.96
C ASP A 62 -5.33 -14.95 0.32
N LYS A 63 -4.94 -15.46 -0.85
CA LYS A 63 -5.70 -16.52 -1.55
C LYS A 63 -5.71 -17.86 -0.81
N GLN A 64 -4.69 -18.13 0.00
CA GLN A 64 -4.58 -19.37 0.78
C GLN A 64 -5.34 -19.26 2.11
N ASN A 65 -5.39 -18.08 2.71
CA ASN A 65 -6.00 -17.82 4.02
C ASN A 65 -7.46 -17.33 3.92
N LEU A 66 -8.33 -18.08 3.24
CA LEU A 66 -9.75 -17.75 3.02
C LEU A 66 -10.58 -17.50 4.30
N ARG A 67 -10.04 -17.79 5.49
CA ARG A 67 -10.73 -17.68 6.79
C ARG A 67 -10.21 -16.55 7.70
N GLU A 68 -9.02 -16.00 7.44
CA GLU A 68 -8.44 -14.96 8.28
C GLU A 68 -8.41 -13.60 7.56
N LYS A 69 -8.52 -12.52 8.34
CA LYS A 69 -8.45 -11.18 7.80
C LYS A 69 -7.03 -10.92 7.31
N THR A 70 -6.87 -10.84 5.99
CA THR A 70 -5.57 -10.56 5.37
C THR A 70 -4.98 -9.25 5.87
N VAL A 71 -3.79 -9.35 6.45
CA VAL A 71 -2.96 -8.20 6.83
C VAL A 71 -2.08 -7.87 5.64
N TYR A 72 -2.14 -6.61 5.19
CA TYR A 72 -1.30 -6.11 4.10
C TYR A 72 -0.17 -5.26 4.65
N GLY A 73 1.03 -5.44 4.09
CA GLY A 73 2.24 -4.74 4.52
C GLY A 73 3.11 -5.56 5.46
N ILE A 74 4.29 -5.04 5.76
CA ILE A 74 5.24 -5.65 6.70
C ILE A 74 5.30 -4.80 7.97
N GLN A 75 5.50 -5.45 9.11
CA GLN A 75 5.82 -4.71 10.33
C GLN A 75 7.22 -4.09 10.18
N LEU A 76 7.33 -2.81 10.53
CA LEU A 76 8.60 -2.12 10.62
C LEU A 76 9.34 -2.63 11.85
N THR A 77 10.53 -3.21 11.66
CA THR A 77 11.40 -3.60 12.77
C THR A 77 12.06 -2.37 13.38
N GLU A 78 12.55 -2.51 14.61
CA GLU A 78 13.28 -1.45 15.28
C GLU A 78 14.53 -1.02 14.50
N GLU A 79 15.26 -1.97 13.88
CA GLU A 79 16.41 -1.60 13.05
C GLU A 79 15.99 -0.73 11.86
N LYS A 80 14.86 -1.06 11.21
CA LYS A 80 14.35 -0.24 10.10
C LYS A 80 13.87 1.12 10.56
N LEU A 81 13.33 1.24 11.78
CA LEU A 81 12.92 2.53 12.34
C LEU A 81 14.14 3.43 12.62
N ASN A 82 15.26 2.84 13.04
CA ASN A 82 16.51 3.57 13.29
C ASN A 82 17.14 4.18 12.02
N ASP A 83 16.77 3.70 10.83
CA ASP A 83 17.20 4.29 9.55
C ASP A 83 16.49 5.62 9.22
N PHE A 84 15.42 5.97 9.95
CA PHE A 84 14.65 7.20 9.72
C PHE A 84 15.16 8.36 10.57
N ARG A 85 15.05 9.58 10.04
CA ARG A 85 15.22 10.80 10.84
C ARG A 85 14.05 10.97 11.82
N GLU A 86 14.29 11.66 12.93
CA GLU A 86 13.27 11.93 13.95
C GLU A 86 11.99 12.55 13.37
N GLU A 87 12.12 13.51 12.45
CA GLU A 87 10.97 14.12 11.75
C GLU A 87 10.14 13.09 10.97
N GLN A 88 10.80 12.12 10.32
CA GLN A 88 10.12 11.08 9.55
C GLN A 88 9.41 10.09 10.47
N ILE A 89 10.00 9.79 11.64
CA ILE A 89 9.38 8.98 12.69
C ILE A 89 8.12 9.69 13.21
N GLY A 90 8.20 11.01 13.46
CA GLY A 90 7.05 11.83 13.85
C GLY A 90 5.91 11.75 12.83
N GLN A 91 6.22 11.94 11.54
CA GLN A 91 5.22 11.82 10.46
C GLN A 91 4.59 10.42 10.37
N LEU A 92 5.39 9.36 10.53
CA LEU A 92 4.88 7.99 10.55
C LEU A 92 3.91 7.78 11.72
N LYS A 93 4.23 8.34 12.89
CA LYS A 93 3.37 8.27 14.08
C LYS A 93 2.04 9.00 13.85
N GLU A 94 2.08 10.22 13.30
CA GLU A 94 0.87 10.98 12.97
C GLU A 94 -0.03 10.24 11.98
N LEU A 95 0.56 9.63 10.95
CA LEU A 95 -0.17 8.81 9.98
C LEU A 95 -0.83 7.58 10.62
N MET A 96 -0.12 6.90 11.52
CA MET A 96 -0.66 5.75 12.25
C MET A 96 -1.84 6.17 13.14
N ASP A 97 -1.71 7.28 13.84
CA ASP A 97 -2.76 7.80 14.73
C ASP A 97 -4.00 8.19 13.91
N GLU A 98 -3.84 8.88 12.78
CA GLU A 98 -4.95 9.21 11.88
C GLU A 98 -5.63 7.95 11.32
N ALA A 99 -4.85 6.97 10.86
CA ALA A 99 -5.38 5.74 10.25
C ALA A 99 -6.12 4.84 11.26
N THR A 100 -5.84 4.98 12.56
CA THR A 100 -6.44 4.18 13.64
C THR A 100 -7.58 4.89 14.36
N LYS A 101 -7.90 6.14 13.99
CA LYS A 101 -9.05 6.86 14.55
C LYS A 101 -10.34 6.06 14.37
N PRO A 102 -11.18 5.98 15.42
CA PRO A 102 -12.46 5.29 15.31
C PRO A 102 -13.33 6.02 14.28
N LYS A 103 -13.82 5.28 13.28
CA LYS A 103 -14.78 5.84 12.32
C LYS A 103 -16.02 6.29 13.08
N PRO A 104 -16.50 7.53 12.86
CA PRO A 104 -17.74 7.98 13.48
C PRO A 104 -18.86 7.01 13.08
N LYS A 105 -19.58 6.45 14.06
CA LYS A 105 -20.79 5.67 13.82
C LYS A 105 -21.78 6.63 13.16
N SER A 106 -21.94 6.54 11.84
CA SER A 106 -23.06 7.15 11.14
C SER A 106 -24.33 6.78 11.90
N ILE A 107 -25.03 7.80 12.39
CA ILE A 107 -26.23 7.68 13.19
C ILE A 107 -27.24 6.84 12.40
N ILE A 108 -27.52 5.64 12.91
CA ILE A 108 -28.71 4.87 12.55
C ILE A 108 -29.87 5.61 13.24
N SER A 109 -30.35 6.68 12.64
CA SER A 109 -31.64 7.27 13.01
C SER A 109 -32.69 6.70 12.07
N LYS A 110 -33.26 5.59 12.55
CA LYS A 110 -34.65 5.13 12.42
C LYS A 110 -35.44 5.73 11.24
N GLY A 111 -35.62 4.91 10.21
CA GLY A 111 -36.74 4.99 9.28
C GLY A 111 -37.56 3.71 9.33
N LEU A 112 -38.06 3.36 10.52
CA LEU A 112 -39.16 2.40 10.67
C LEU A 112 -40.23 3.10 11.50
N GLU A 113 -41.10 3.84 10.83
CA GLU A 113 -42.42 4.17 11.37
C GLU A 113 -43.46 3.88 10.28
N HIS A 114 -44.27 2.88 10.59
CA HIS A 114 -45.47 2.45 9.88
C HIS A 114 -46.50 3.57 9.79
N LYS A 115 -47.20 3.67 8.66
CA LYS A 115 -48.56 4.23 8.48
C LYS A 115 -48.94 4.01 7.01
N THR A 116 -50.13 3.58 6.59
CA THR A 116 -51.35 2.99 7.18
C THR A 116 -51.92 2.13 6.06
#